data_AF-A0A0K8R3S9-F1
#
_entry.id   AF-A0A0K8R3S9-F1
#
_cell.length_a   1.000
_cell.length_b   1.000
_cell.length_c   1.000
_cell.angle_alpha   90.00
_cell.angle_beta   90.00
_cell.angle_gamma   90.00
#
_symmetry.space_group_name_H-M   'P 1'
#
loop_
_entity.id
_entity.type
_entity.pdbx_description
1 polymer ?
#
loop_
_entity_poly.entity_id
_entity_poly.type
_entity_poly.pdbx_seq_one_letter_code
_entity_poly.pdbx_strand_id
1 'polypeptide(L)'
;MKVACIILLFVIAAGGTVSQRELPLKFPKFISKPQEFALKLLKICNEHSTKELKSMRHGHQTEPRTAINDKEVDFKNCTFYCKYNINNGDHDNVTLPMPPDTPCGPQNQTCADKDKCVGDVPGC
;
A
#
# COMPACT_ATOMS: atom_id res chain seq x y z
N MET A 1 5.45 3.62 -30.18
CA MET A 1 6.51 3.40 -29.16
C MET A 1 6.04 2.28 -28.24
N LYS A 2 6.77 1.17 -28.18
CA LYS A 2 6.30 -0.10 -27.61
C LYS A 2 6.72 -0.16 -26.14
N VAL A 3 5.78 0.09 -25.22
CA VAL A 3 6.04 0.04 -23.78
C VAL A 3 6.02 -1.43 -23.36
N ALA A 4 7.19 -2.00 -23.11
CA ALA A 4 7.33 -3.34 -22.56
C ALA A 4 7.17 -3.26 -21.03
N CYS A 5 6.03 -3.70 -20.51
CA CYS A 5 5.85 -3.89 -19.07
C CYS A 5 6.36 -5.29 -18.69
N ILE A 6 7.57 -5.35 -18.14
CA ILE A 6 8.17 -6.58 -17.60
C ILE A 6 7.43 -6.96 -16.31
N ILE A 7 6.86 -8.17 -16.27
CA ILE A 7 6.25 -8.78 -15.08
C ILE A 7 7.29 -9.72 -14.46
N LEU A 8 7.68 -9.49 -13.20
CA LEU A 8 8.63 -10.34 -12.46
C LEU A 8 8.01 -10.84 -11.15
N LEU A 9 8.16 -12.13 -10.89
CA LEU A 9 7.64 -12.86 -9.73
C LEU A 9 8.67 -12.87 -8.59
N PHE A 10 8.23 -12.67 -7.35
CA PHE A 10 9.10 -12.62 -6.16
C PHE A 10 9.00 -13.91 -5.32
N VAL A 11 10.16 -14.48 -4.97
CA VAL A 11 10.31 -15.55 -3.96
C VAL A 11 11.08 -14.96 -2.78
N ILE A 12 10.56 -15.08 -1.55
CA ILE A 12 11.18 -14.51 -0.34
C ILE A 12 11.86 -15.64 0.45
N ALA A 13 13.18 -15.54 0.63
CA ALA A 13 13.96 -16.35 1.57
C ALA A 13 14.45 -15.45 2.72
N ALA A 14 14.19 -15.86 3.96
CA ALA A 14 14.58 -15.12 5.16
C ALA A 14 16.09 -15.29 5.43
N GLY A 15 16.85 -14.19 5.48
CA GLY A 15 18.25 -14.21 5.93
C GLY A 15 19.25 -13.36 5.15
N GLY A 16 18.84 -12.54 4.19
CA GLY A 16 19.72 -11.64 3.45
C GLY A 16 19.35 -10.18 3.67
N THR A 17 20.36 -9.32 3.83
CA THR A 17 20.23 -7.86 3.83
C THR A 17 19.23 -7.41 2.78
N VAL A 18 18.31 -6.52 3.17
CA VAL A 18 17.35 -5.91 2.25
C VAL A 18 18.17 -5.14 1.22
N SER A 19 18.51 -5.77 0.10
CA SER A 19 18.89 -5.08 -1.12
C SER A 19 17.61 -4.41 -1.58
N GLN A 20 17.36 -3.25 -0.98
CA GLN A 20 16.26 -2.34 -1.26
C GLN A 20 16.54 -1.74 -2.63
N ARG A 21 16.50 -2.59 -3.68
CA ARG A 21 16.54 -2.13 -5.06
C ARG A 21 15.35 -1.20 -5.19
N GLU A 22 15.61 0.09 -5.36
CA GLU A 22 14.63 1.17 -5.45
C GLU A 22 13.58 0.81 -6.51
N LEU A 23 12.47 0.21 -6.08
CA LEU A 23 11.31 0.07 -6.95
C LEU A 23 10.73 1.47 -7.13
N PRO A 24 10.54 1.95 -8.36
CA PRO A 24 9.86 3.20 -8.59
C PRO A 24 8.39 3.04 -8.19
N LEU A 25 8.05 3.53 -6.99
CA LEU A 25 6.66 3.68 -6.54
C LEU A 25 5.98 4.71 -7.43
N LYS A 26 4.81 4.36 -7.96
CA LYS A 26 4.07 5.17 -8.94
C LYS A 26 3.10 6.16 -8.30
N PHE A 27 3.47 6.70 -7.14
CA PHE A 27 2.63 7.72 -6.50
C PHE A 27 2.63 9.03 -7.30
N PRO A 28 1.55 9.81 -7.21
CA PRO A 28 1.51 11.15 -7.77
C PRO A 28 2.60 12.05 -7.20
N LYS A 29 3.03 13.05 -8.00
CA LYS A 29 4.13 13.98 -7.64
C LYS A 29 3.93 14.75 -6.34
N PHE A 30 2.68 14.93 -5.88
CA PHE A 30 2.39 15.60 -4.61
C PHE A 30 2.74 14.74 -3.39
N ILE A 31 3.06 13.45 -3.57
CA ILE A 31 3.67 12.61 -2.54
C ILE A 31 5.18 12.79 -2.62
N SER A 32 5.69 13.78 -1.88
CA SER A 32 7.11 14.16 -1.91
C SER A 32 8.07 13.05 -1.44
N LYS A 33 7.57 12.09 -0.67
CA LYS A 33 8.35 10.97 -0.13
C LYS A 33 7.64 9.63 -0.36
N PRO A 34 7.67 9.10 -1.59
CA PRO A 34 6.95 7.89 -1.98
C PRO A 34 7.20 6.69 -1.06
N GLN A 35 8.47 6.45 -0.71
CA GLN A 35 8.86 5.31 0.10
C GLN A 35 8.38 5.42 1.55
N GLU A 36 8.58 6.58 2.19
CA GLU A 36 8.09 6.82 3.56
C GLU A 36 6.56 6.67 3.61
N PHE A 37 5.86 7.14 2.58
CA PHE A 37 4.42 6.99 2.46
C PHE A 37 3.99 5.51 2.33
N ALA A 38 4.61 4.75 1.43
CA ALA A 38 4.36 3.30 1.31
C ALA A 38 4.58 2.55 2.62
N LEU A 39 5.67 2.85 3.34
CA LEU A 39 5.97 2.22 4.64
C LEU A 39 4.93 2.62 5.70
N LYS A 40 4.44 3.87 5.71
CA LYS A 40 3.36 4.32 6.60
C LYS A 40 2.07 3.53 6.33
N LEU A 41 1.67 3.36 5.07
CA LEU A 41 0.50 2.57 4.69
C LEU A 41 0.65 1.09 5.07
N LEU A 42 1.81 0.48 4.81
CA LEU A 42 2.09 -0.90 5.19
C LEU A 42 2.02 -1.12 6.70
N LYS A 43 2.54 -0.16 7.49
CA LYS A 43 2.45 -0.19 8.95
C LYS A 43 0.98 -0.19 9.41
N ILE A 44 0.13 0.65 8.83
CA ILE A 44 -1.31 0.67 9.13
C ILE A 44 -1.95 -0.69 8.82
N CYS A 45 -1.62 -1.31 7.68
CA CYS A 45 -2.12 -2.64 7.37
C CYS A 45 -1.71 -3.66 8.43
N ASN A 46 -0.45 -3.68 8.86
CA ASN A 46 0.02 -4.63 9.88
C ASN A 46 -0.67 -4.40 11.23
N GLU A 47 -0.83 -3.15 11.65
CA GLU A 47 -1.55 -2.80 12.87
C GLU A 47 -3.02 -3.24 12.81
N HIS A 48 -3.68 -3.05 11.68
CA HIS A 48 -5.06 -3.52 11.47
C HIS A 48 -5.15 -5.05 11.52
N SER A 49 -4.24 -5.77 10.86
CA SER A 49 -4.19 -7.24 10.90
C SER A 49 -4.01 -7.78 12.33
N THR A 50 -3.21 -7.12 13.16
CA THR A 50 -2.99 -7.60 14.52
C THR A 50 -4.20 -7.39 15.43
N LYS A 51 -5.03 -6.38 15.17
CA LYS A 51 -6.26 -6.10 15.93
C LYS A 51 -7.43 -6.99 15.50
N GLU A 52 -7.69 -7.07 14.19
CA GLU A 52 -8.90 -7.73 13.66
C GLU A 52 -8.67 -9.21 13.32
N LEU A 53 -7.49 -9.58 12.80
CA LEU A 53 -7.23 -10.91 12.23
C LEU A 53 -6.75 -11.93 13.29
N LYS A 54 -6.18 -11.46 14.41
CA LYS A 54 -5.88 -12.34 15.58
C LYS A 54 -7.14 -12.85 16.27
N SER A 55 -8.28 -12.18 16.09
CA SER A 55 -9.59 -12.68 16.55
C SER A 55 -10.08 -13.87 15.72
N MET A 56 -9.57 -14.06 14.49
CA MET A 56 -10.12 -15.04 13.55
C MET A 56 -9.29 -16.32 13.36
N ARG A 57 -8.08 -16.42 13.93
CA ARG A 57 -7.23 -17.61 13.76
C ARG A 57 -6.70 -18.17 15.07
N HIS A 58 -7.46 -19.10 15.65
CA HIS A 58 -6.90 -20.16 16.47
C HIS A 58 -5.99 -21.02 15.58
N GLY A 59 -4.66 -20.96 15.77
CA GLY A 59 -3.83 -22.15 15.55
C GLY A 59 -2.75 -22.17 14.45
N HIS A 60 -2.44 -21.10 13.72
CA HIS A 60 -1.28 -21.16 12.81
C HIS A 60 -0.47 -19.86 12.78
N GLN A 61 0.71 -19.91 13.41
CA GLN A 61 1.68 -18.81 13.57
C GLN A 61 2.52 -18.60 12.29
N THR A 62 1.89 -18.30 11.16
CA THR A 62 2.60 -17.68 10.04
C THR A 62 2.35 -16.18 10.12
N GLU A 63 3.42 -15.38 10.27
CA GLU A 63 3.34 -13.92 10.17
C GLU A 63 2.56 -13.57 8.90
N PRO A 64 1.44 -12.83 9.00
CA PRO A 64 0.62 -12.52 7.85
C PRO A 64 1.47 -11.77 6.84
N ARG A 65 1.64 -12.36 5.65
CA ARG A 65 2.24 -11.66 4.51
C ARG A 65 1.28 -10.53 4.13
N THR A 66 1.63 -9.32 4.53
CA THR A 66 0.89 -8.10 4.23
C THR A 66 1.53 -7.38 3.07
N ALA A 67 0.72 -6.91 2.13
CA ALA A 67 1.17 -6.05 1.05
C ALA A 67 0.21 -4.87 0.84
N ILE A 68 0.76 -3.81 0.24
CA ILE A 68 0.00 -2.68 -0.31
C ILE A 68 0.25 -2.62 -1.81
N ASN A 69 -0.70 -2.08 -2.57
CA ASN A 69 -0.53 -1.81 -3.99
C ASN A 69 -0.54 -0.30 -4.21
N ASP A 70 0.60 0.25 -4.64
CA ASP A 70 0.78 1.68 -4.89
C ASP A 70 -0.12 2.20 -6.03
N LYS A 71 -0.55 1.32 -6.94
CA LYS A 71 -1.49 1.63 -8.03
C LYS A 71 -2.96 1.62 -7.61
N GLU A 72 -3.28 1.06 -6.45
CA GLU A 72 -4.66 0.96 -5.95
C GLU A 72 -4.88 1.92 -4.76
N VAL A 73 -4.14 3.03 -4.72
CA VAL A 73 -4.35 4.10 -3.73
C VAL A 73 -5.33 5.11 -4.30
N ASP A 74 -6.48 5.25 -3.66
CA ASP A 74 -7.55 6.16 -4.05
C ASP A 74 -7.43 7.47 -3.26
N PHE A 75 -6.78 8.46 -3.88
CA PHE A 75 -6.62 9.79 -3.30
C PHE A 75 -7.94 10.58 -3.23
N LYS A 76 -8.96 10.25 -4.04
CA LYS A 76 -10.25 10.94 -4.00
C LYS A 76 -11.02 10.58 -2.74
N ASN A 77 -11.10 9.28 -2.47
CA ASN A 77 -11.83 8.75 -1.33
C ASN A 77 -10.96 8.63 -0.08
N CYS A 78 -9.66 8.90 -0.23
CA CYS A 78 -8.66 8.78 0.83
C CYS A 78 -8.61 7.37 1.40
N THR A 79 -8.52 6.38 0.53
CA THR A 79 -8.49 4.95 0.88
C THR A 79 -7.41 4.19 0.15
N PHE A 80 -6.95 3.08 0.72
CA PHE A 80 -5.97 2.20 0.10
C PHE A 80 -6.26 0.74 0.43
N TYR A 81 -5.77 -0.19 -0.40
CA TYR A 81 -5.95 -1.61 -0.18
C TYR A 81 -4.79 -2.23 0.59
N CYS A 82 -5.13 -2.97 1.64
CA CYS A 82 -4.29 -3.92 2.31
C CYS A 82 -4.60 -5.33 1.81
N LYS A 83 -3.57 -6.06 1.39
CA LYS A 83 -3.66 -7.48 1.04
C LYS A 83 -3.09 -8.30 2.20
N TYR A 84 -3.87 -9.21 2.74
CA TYR A 84 -3.47 -10.12 3.82
C TYR A 84 -3.50 -11.57 3.35
N ASN A 85 -2.89 -12.46 4.15
CA ASN A 85 -2.95 -13.91 3.95
C ASN A 85 -2.51 -14.36 2.56
N ILE A 86 -1.53 -13.67 1.96
CA ILE A 86 -1.03 -13.93 0.61
C ILE A 86 -0.43 -15.35 0.57
N ASN A 87 -1.21 -16.31 0.09
CA ASN A 87 -0.87 -17.72 -0.03
C ASN A 87 -1.28 -18.21 -1.42
N ASN A 88 -0.29 -18.54 -2.27
CA ASN A 88 -0.50 -19.14 -3.59
C ASN A 88 -1.56 -18.46 -4.50
N GLY A 89 -1.76 -17.14 -4.36
CA GLY A 89 -2.70 -16.35 -5.19
C GLY A 89 -3.96 -15.90 -4.46
N ASP A 90 -4.34 -16.60 -3.40
CA ASP A 90 -5.46 -16.20 -2.54
C ASP A 90 -4.98 -15.17 -1.51
N HIS A 91 -5.79 -14.13 -1.33
CA HIS A 91 -5.50 -13.03 -0.43
C HIS A 91 -6.80 -12.34 -0.01
N ASP A 92 -6.85 -11.91 1.25
CA ASP A 92 -7.94 -11.08 1.76
C ASP A 92 -7.62 -9.62 1.43
N ASN A 93 -8.57 -8.92 0.83
CA ASN A 93 -8.45 -7.49 0.54
C ASN A 93 -9.27 -6.69 1.55
N VAL A 94 -8.65 -5.73 2.21
CA VAL A 94 -9.32 -4.77 3.08
C VAL A 94 -9.00 -3.37 2.60
N THR A 95 -10.03 -2.56 2.40
CA THR A 95 -9.88 -1.13 2.12
C THR A 95 -9.81 -0.38 3.44
N LEU A 96 -8.72 0.34 3.69
CA LEU A 96 -8.54 1.15 4.89
C LEU A 96 -8.49 2.64 4.55
N PRO A 97 -8.94 3.52 5.48
CA PRO A 97 -8.80 4.95 5.30
C PRO A 97 -7.33 5.37 5.45
N MET A 98 -6.90 6.32 4.61
CA MET A 98 -5.63 6.99 4.79
C MET A 98 -5.65 7.93 6.00
N PRO A 99 -4.49 8.19 6.62
CA PRO A 99 -4.36 9.21 7.66
C PRO A 99 -4.87 10.59 7.21
N PRO A 100 -5.54 11.40 8.06
CA PRO A 100 -6.07 12.70 7.67
C PRO A 100 -5.03 13.71 7.17
N ASP A 101 -3.78 13.58 7.63
CA ASP A 101 -2.64 14.40 7.21
C ASP A 101 -2.06 14.00 5.84
N THR A 102 -2.57 12.93 5.22
CA THR A 102 -2.07 12.43 3.94
C THR A 102 -2.32 13.44 2.83
N PRO A 103 -1.29 13.90 2.10
CA PRO A 103 -1.49 14.73 0.92
C PRO A 103 -2.31 14.00 -0.14
N CYS A 104 -3.35 14.65 -0.64
CA CYS A 104 -4.28 14.07 -1.61
C CYS A 104 -4.46 14.94 -2.87
N GLY A 105 -3.59 15.94 -3.06
CA GLY A 105 -3.58 16.78 -4.24
C GLY A 105 -2.41 17.78 -4.29
N PRO A 106 -2.22 18.45 -5.44
CA PRO A 106 -1.05 19.31 -5.70
C PRO A 106 -1.07 20.67 -4.98
N GLN A 107 -2.19 21.08 -4.40
CA GLN A 107 -2.36 22.37 -3.71
C GLN A 107 -2.36 22.20 -2.19
N ASN A 108 -1.54 21.29 -1.67
CA ASN A 108 -1.45 20.94 -0.24
C ASN A 108 -2.79 20.47 0.36
N GLN A 109 -3.67 19.89 -0.45
CA GLN A 109 -4.90 19.28 0.05
C GLN A 109 -4.56 18.01 0.83
N THR A 110 -5.32 17.73 1.88
CA THR A 110 -5.14 16.54 2.70
C THR A 110 -6.43 15.75 2.86
N CYS A 111 -6.29 14.49 3.24
CA CYS A 111 -7.41 13.59 3.50
C CYS A 111 -8.35 13.99 4.65
N ALA A 112 -8.02 15.05 5.40
CA ALA A 112 -8.92 15.69 6.34
C ALA A 112 -10.13 16.35 5.63
N ASP A 113 -9.99 16.75 4.37
CA ASP A 113 -11.03 17.37 3.55
C ASP A 113 -11.08 16.69 2.17
N LYS A 114 -11.73 15.51 2.14
CA LYS A 114 -11.78 14.61 0.97
C LYS A 114 -12.38 15.27 -0.28
N ASP A 115 -13.28 16.23 -0.10
CA ASP A 115 -13.95 16.91 -1.21
C ASP A 115 -12.95 17.72 -2.06
N LYS A 116 -11.89 18.21 -1.43
CA LYS A 116 -10.79 18.96 -2.08
C LYS A 116 -9.72 18.07 -2.70
N CYS A 117 -9.77 16.76 -2.47
CA CYS A 117 -8.82 15.80 -3.02
C CYS A 117 -9.06 15.56 -4.52
N VAL A 118 -7.97 15.32 -5.24
CA VAL A 118 -8.03 15.03 -6.68
C VAL A 118 -8.30 13.54 -6.90
N GLY A 119 -9.03 13.23 -7.98
CA GLY A 119 -9.26 11.86 -8.45
C GLY A 119 -8.02 11.23 -9.07
N ASP A 120 -8.19 10.12 -9.78
CA ASP A 120 -7.09 9.38 -10.41
C ASP A 120 -6.11 10.31 -11.13
N VAL A 121 -4.97 10.57 -10.49
CA VAL A 121 -3.83 11.24 -11.10
C VAL A 121 -2.86 10.13 -11.48
N PRO A 122 -2.75 9.76 -12.76
CA PRO A 122 -1.78 8.76 -13.16
C PRO A 122 -0.37 9.21 -12.74
N GLY A 123 0.32 8.37 -11.97
CA GLY A 123 1.75 8.54 -11.69
C GLY A 123 2.55 8.30 -12.97
N CYS A 124 3.37 9.28 -13.36
CA CYS A 124 4.26 9.19 -14.52
C CYS A 124 5.62 8.61 -14.12
#